data_AF-A0A8J3LN14-F1
#
_entry.id   AF-A0A8J3LN14-F1
#
_cell.length_a   1.000
_cell.length_b   1.000
_cell.length_c   1.000
_cell.angle_alpha   90.00
_cell.angle_beta   90.00
_cell.angle_gamma   90.00
#
_symmetry.space_group_name_H-M   'P 1'
#
loop_
_entity.id
_entity.type
_entity.pdbx_description
1 polymer ?
#
loop_
_entity_poly.entity_id
_entity_poly.type
_entity_poly.pdbx_seq_one_letter_code
_entity_poly.pdbx_strand_id
1 'polypeptide(L)'
;MDSAFWDDLAGNLDDPEFLRAYLTESVRISTVDALINALEDARESAHLNKAELARAIGAEPAVVRRLLSATSPNPTIGTLAEVAAALGLRVRLEPMPEHERRAVTDALRSGRPTPETRARLAAA
;
A
#
# COMPACT_ATOMS: atom_id res chain seq x y z
N MET A 1 -14.36 -2.37 19.65
CA MET A 1 -12.95 -2.50 19.28
C MET A 1 -12.17 -2.42 20.57
N ASP A 2 -11.39 -3.44 20.92
CA ASP A 2 -10.76 -3.58 22.25
C ASP A 2 -9.69 -2.50 22.46
N SER A 3 -9.93 -1.56 23.38
CA SER A 3 -8.96 -0.53 23.73
C SER A 3 -7.63 -1.12 24.21
N ALA A 4 -7.67 -2.27 24.88
CA ALA A 4 -6.49 -2.97 25.37
C ALA A 4 -5.51 -3.37 24.25
N PHE A 5 -6.00 -3.74 23.06
CA PHE A 5 -5.14 -4.07 21.93
C PHE A 5 -4.37 -2.83 21.43
N TRP A 6 -5.06 -1.69 21.34
CA TRP A 6 -4.47 -0.44 20.89
C TRP A 6 -3.50 0.16 21.90
N ASP A 7 -3.79 0.00 23.20
CA ASP A 7 -2.90 0.40 24.29
C ASP A 7 -1.60 -0.42 24.28
N ASP A 8 -1.69 -1.75 24.12
CA ASP A 8 -0.52 -2.63 23.99
C ASP A 8 0.30 -2.29 22.74
N LEU A 9 -0.36 -2.04 21.61
CA LEU A 9 0.30 -1.63 20.37
C LEU A 9 1.03 -0.29 20.54
N ALA A 10 0.41 0.67 21.23
CA ALA A 10 1.01 1.98 21.49
C ALA A 10 2.26 1.88 22.37
N GLY A 11 2.28 0.96 23.33
CA GLY A 11 3.45 0.65 24.15
C GLY A 11 4.57 -0.01 23.33
N ASN A 12 4.24 -0.95 22.44
CA ASN A 12 5.22 -1.62 21.60
C ASN A 12 5.93 -0.67 20.61
N LEU A 13 5.31 0.45 20.23
CA LEU A 13 5.95 1.46 19.38
C LEU A 13 7.15 2.18 20.02
N ASP A 14 7.35 2.04 21.34
CA ASP A 14 8.55 2.57 22.01
C ASP A 14 9.80 1.72 21.73
N ASP A 15 9.62 0.47 21.27
CA ASP A 15 10.71 -0.35 20.75
C ASP A 15 11.07 0.06 19.30
N PRO A 16 12.33 0.48 19.03
CA PRO A 16 12.71 0.96 17.70
C PRO A 16 12.69 -0.09 16.60
N GLU A 17 12.79 -1.39 16.93
CA GLU A 17 12.72 -2.48 15.94
C GLU A 17 11.25 -2.71 15.56
N PHE A 18 10.39 -2.85 16.56
CA PHE A 18 8.95 -3.00 16.38
C PHE A 18 8.35 -1.82 15.64
N LEU A 19 8.68 -0.58 16.02
CA LEU A 19 8.20 0.63 15.34
C LEU A 19 8.52 0.61 13.84
N ARG A 20 9.75 0.26 13.48
CA ARG A 20 10.18 0.22 12.06
C ARG A 20 9.46 -0.89 11.31
N ALA A 21 9.35 -2.08 11.90
CA ALA A 21 8.63 -3.19 11.30
C ALA A 21 7.15 -2.82 11.07
N TYR A 22 6.49 -2.28 12.08
CA TYR A 22 5.10 -1.84 12.01
C TYR A 22 4.88 -0.78 10.93
N LEU A 23 5.69 0.29 10.91
CA LEU A 23 5.53 1.38 9.95
C LEU A 23 5.82 0.94 8.52
N THR A 24 6.90 0.18 8.29
CA THR A 24 7.23 -0.30 6.94
C THR A 24 6.15 -1.24 6.40
N GLU A 25 5.62 -2.13 7.23
CA GLU A 25 4.53 -3.03 6.86
C GLU A 25 3.23 -2.26 6.58
N SER A 26 2.87 -1.31 7.44
CA SER A 26 1.68 -0.47 7.27
C SER A 26 1.73 0.34 5.97
N VAL A 27 2.89 0.93 5.65
CA VAL A 27 3.11 1.66 4.40
C VAL A 27 3.03 0.71 3.21
N ARG A 28 3.62 -0.49 3.31
CA ARG A 28 3.57 -1.48 2.22
C ARG A 28 2.14 -1.90 1.89
N ILE A 29 1.37 -2.29 2.90
CA ILE A 29 -0.02 -2.72 2.74
C ILE A 29 -0.84 -1.60 2.10
N SER A 30 -0.85 -0.41 2.71
CA SER A 30 -1.63 0.73 2.19
C SER A 30 -1.21 1.16 0.78
N THR A 31 0.08 1.08 0.44
CA THR A 31 0.58 1.39 -0.91
C THR A 31 0.08 0.37 -1.93
N VAL A 32 0.17 -0.93 -1.61
CA VAL A 32 -0.29 -1.98 -2.52
C VAL A 32 -1.80 -1.88 -2.73
N ASP A 33 -2.58 -1.72 -1.66
CA ASP A 33 -4.04 -1.58 -1.75
C ASP A 33 -4.44 -0.38 -2.61
N ALA A 34 -3.81 0.78 -2.40
CA ALA A 34 -4.07 1.99 -3.18
C ALA A 34 -3.76 1.78 -4.68
N LEU A 35 -2.63 1.13 -5.00
CA LEU A 35 -2.26 0.85 -6.38
C LEU A 35 -3.22 -0.14 -7.05
N ILE A 36 -3.61 -1.22 -6.37
CA ILE A 36 -4.55 -2.20 -6.93
C ILE A 36 -5.92 -1.59 -7.16
N ASN A 37 -6.42 -0.81 -6.21
CA ASN A 37 -7.71 -0.12 -6.36
C ASN A 37 -7.68 0.86 -7.54
N ALA A 38 -6.60 1.65 -7.69
CA ALA A 38 -6.44 2.55 -8.83
C ALA A 38 -6.40 1.81 -10.18
N LEU A 39 -5.79 0.62 -10.23
CA LEU A 39 -5.79 -0.22 -11.43
C LEU A 39 -7.18 -0.83 -11.71
N GLU A 40 -7.92 -1.25 -10.69
CA GLU A 40 -9.30 -1.72 -10.85
C GLU A 40 -10.22 -0.61 -11.37
N ASP A 41 -10.18 0.57 -10.76
CA ASP A 41 -10.99 1.72 -11.16
C ASP A 41 -10.72 2.12 -12.62
N ALA A 42 -9.43 2.14 -13.01
CA ALA A 42 -9.04 2.45 -14.38
C ALA A 42 -9.44 1.34 -15.38
N ARG A 43 -9.34 0.07 -14.98
CA ARG A 43 -9.81 -1.06 -15.79
C ARG A 43 -11.32 -0.97 -16.03
N GLU A 44 -12.09 -0.67 -14.98
CA GLU A 44 -13.55 -0.53 -15.07
C GLU A 44 -13.95 0.66 -15.94
N SER A 45 -13.25 1.79 -15.80
CA SER A 45 -13.44 2.99 -16.63
C SER A 45 -13.11 2.74 -18.11
N ALA A 46 -12.16 1.85 -18.39
CA ALA A 46 -11.82 1.40 -19.74
C ALA A 46 -12.76 0.32 -20.29
N HIS A 47 -13.74 -0.13 -19.51
CA HIS A 47 -14.67 -1.24 -19.84
C HIS A 47 -13.97 -2.55 -20.21
N LEU A 48 -12.77 -2.80 -19.67
CA LEU A 48 -12.01 -4.02 -19.92
C LEU A 48 -12.32 -5.07 -18.86
N ASN A 49 -12.53 -6.33 -19.24
CA ASN A 49 -12.51 -7.42 -18.29
C ASN A 49 -11.06 -7.88 -17.99
N LYS A 50 -10.88 -8.66 -16.92
CA LYS A 50 -9.55 -9.13 -16.47
C LYS A 50 -8.81 -9.96 -17.54
N ALA A 51 -9.53 -10.67 -18.42
CA ALA A 51 -8.92 -11.47 -19.48
C ALA A 51 -8.47 -10.61 -20.67
N GLU A 52 -9.19 -9.54 -20.99
CA GLU A 52 -8.77 -8.54 -21.99
C GLU A 52 -7.53 -7.80 -21.55
N LEU A 53 -7.49 -7.37 -20.29
CA LEU A 53 -6.30 -6.72 -19.73
C LEU A 53 -5.08 -7.66 -19.77
N ALA A 54 -5.23 -8.94 -19.43
CA ALA A 54 -4.16 -9.92 -19.52
C ALA A 54 -3.62 -10.06 -20.95
N ARG A 55 -4.51 -10.11 -21.95
CA ARG A 55 -4.13 -10.15 -23.37
C ARG A 55 -3.39 -8.89 -23.81
N ALA A 56 -3.79 -7.71 -23.33
CA ALA A 56 -3.17 -6.44 -23.68
C ALA A 56 -1.70 -6.34 -23.25
N ILE A 57 -1.33 -6.98 -22.13
CA ILE A 57 0.05 -7.01 -21.63
C ILE A 57 0.80 -8.30 -21.99
N GLY A 58 0.20 -9.19 -22.79
CA GLY A 58 0.81 -10.49 -23.14
C GLY A 58 1.01 -11.44 -21.95
N ALA A 59 0.24 -11.27 -20.86
CA ALA A 59 0.32 -12.10 -19.66
C ALA A 59 -0.73 -13.21 -19.63
N GLU A 60 -0.48 -14.25 -18.84
CA GLU A 60 -1.49 -15.27 -18.58
C GLU A 60 -2.67 -14.68 -17.77
N PRO A 61 -3.94 -15.02 -18.11
CA PRO A 61 -5.11 -14.53 -17.38
C PRO A 61 -5.08 -14.79 -15.87
N ALA A 62 -4.38 -15.84 -15.43
CA ALA A 62 -4.20 -16.16 -14.01
C ALA A 62 -3.39 -15.08 -13.27
N VAL A 63 -2.41 -14.45 -13.93
CA VAL A 63 -1.58 -13.38 -13.33
C VAL A 63 -2.43 -12.17 -13.01
N VAL A 64 -3.24 -11.69 -13.95
CA VAL A 64 -4.13 -10.53 -13.75
C VAL A 64 -5.24 -10.85 -12.74
N ARG A 65 -5.81 -12.06 -12.76
CA ARG A 65 -6.79 -12.47 -11.74
C ARG A 65 -6.17 -12.50 -10.35
N ARG A 66 -4.96 -13.05 -10.18
CA ARG A 66 -4.27 -13.08 -8.89
C ARG A 66 -3.95 -11.66 -8.41
N LEU A 67 -3.49 -10.79 -9.30
CA LEU A 67 -3.20 -9.39 -8.97
C LEU A 67 -4.44 -8.66 -8.44
N LEU A 68 -5.57 -8.86 -9.12
CA LEU A 68 -6.77 -8.05 -8.95
C LEU A 68 -7.86 -8.70 -8.06
N SER A 69 -7.67 -9.94 -7.62
CA SER A 69 -8.67 -10.65 -6.80
C SER A 69 -8.09 -11.27 -5.52
N ALA A 70 -6.78 -11.19 -5.29
CA ALA A 70 -6.20 -11.69 -4.04
C ALA A 70 -6.55 -10.76 -2.87
N THR A 71 -6.81 -11.35 -1.70
CA THR A 71 -7.04 -10.59 -0.45
C THR A 71 -5.80 -9.83 0.00
N SER A 72 -4.60 -10.34 -0.31
CA SER A 72 -3.32 -9.67 -0.02
C SER A 72 -2.37 -9.90 -1.19
N PRO A 73 -2.49 -9.11 -2.28
CA PRO A 73 -1.61 -9.25 -3.43
C PRO A 73 -0.21 -8.78 -3.06
N ASN A 74 0.82 -9.44 -3.59
CA ASN A 74 2.22 -9.00 -3.47
C ASN A 74 2.85 -8.95 -4.87
N PRO A 75 2.44 -7.97 -5.70
CA PRO A 75 2.92 -7.88 -7.06
C PRO A 75 4.34 -7.34 -7.12
N THR A 76 5.05 -7.66 -8.21
CA THR A 76 6.28 -6.95 -8.53
C THR A 76 5.97 -5.56 -9.07
N ILE A 77 6.90 -4.61 -8.92
CA ILE A 77 6.78 -3.28 -9.53
C ILE A 77 6.67 -3.39 -11.06
N GLY A 78 7.36 -4.35 -11.68
CA GLY A 78 7.28 -4.60 -13.12
C GLY A 78 5.85 -4.94 -13.56
N THR A 79 5.20 -5.88 -12.87
CA THR A 79 3.81 -6.25 -13.15
C THR A 79 2.86 -5.07 -12.98
N LEU A 80 3.03 -4.25 -11.93
CA LEU A 80 2.22 -3.04 -11.74
C LEU A 80 2.40 -2.03 -12.87
N ALA A 81 3.65 -1.81 -13.31
CA ALA A 81 3.97 -0.88 -14.39
C ALA A 81 3.40 -1.34 -15.74
N GLU A 82 3.48 -2.63 -16.06
CA GLU A 82 2.91 -3.22 -17.28
C GLU A 82 1.39 -3.06 -17.32
N VAL A 83 0.70 -3.41 -16.24
CA VAL A 83 -0.75 -3.27 -16.13
C VAL A 83 -1.17 -1.80 -16.18
N ALA A 84 -0.46 -0.91 -15.47
CA ALA A 84 -0.70 0.52 -15.51
C ALA A 84 -0.58 1.06 -16.95
N ALA A 85 0.47 0.67 -17.68
CA ALA A 85 0.70 1.12 -19.06
C ALA A 85 -0.44 0.70 -20.00
N ALA A 86 -0.96 -0.53 -19.87
CA ALA A 86 -2.13 -0.98 -20.64
C ALA A 86 -3.42 -0.21 -20.33
N LEU A 87 -3.50 0.40 -19.15
CA LEU A 87 -4.61 1.25 -18.71
C LEU A 87 -4.36 2.76 -18.94
N GLY A 88 -3.27 3.13 -19.62
CA GLY A 88 -2.92 4.55 -19.86
C GLY A 88 -2.38 5.27 -18.63
N LEU A 89 -1.96 4.54 -17.59
CA LEU A 89 -1.40 5.05 -16.35
C LEU A 89 0.13 4.87 -16.30
N ARG A 90 0.76 5.49 -15.30
CA ARG A 90 2.18 5.27 -14.96
C ARG A 90 2.36 5.19 -13.46
N VAL A 91 3.26 4.32 -13.01
CA VAL A 91 3.72 4.29 -11.62
C VAL A 91 4.75 5.40 -11.43
N ARG A 92 4.60 6.24 -10.40
CA ARG A 92 5.54 7.31 -10.06
C ARG A 92 5.74 7.41 -8.55
N LEU A 93 6.89 7.91 -8.14
CA LEU A 93 7.10 8.38 -6.77
C LEU A 93 6.70 9.84 -6.67
N GLU A 94 6.01 10.19 -5.59
CA GLU A 94 5.67 11.55 -5.26
C GLU A 94 6.02 11.86 -3.79
N PRO A 95 6.28 13.12 -3.44
CA PRO A 95 6.54 13.48 -2.05
C PRO A 95 5.31 13.20 -1.18
N MET A 96 5.50 12.48 -0.08
CA MET A 96 4.48 12.37 0.96
C MET A 96 4.10 13.77 1.48
N PRO A 97 2.81 14.03 1.80
CA PRO A 97 2.39 15.22 2.53
C PRO A 97 3.17 15.39 3.84
N GLU A 98 3.29 16.63 4.31
CA GLU A 98 4.14 16.95 5.47
C GLU A 98 3.75 16.19 6.75
N HIS A 99 2.44 16.04 7.01
CA HIS A 99 1.95 15.30 8.16
C HIS A 99 2.33 13.81 8.09
N GLU A 100 2.28 13.21 6.90
CA GLU A 100 2.67 11.81 6.70
C GLU A 100 4.19 11.62 6.80
N ARG A 101 4.98 12.58 6.29
CA ARG A 101 6.44 12.56 6.50
C ARG A 101 6.81 12.57 7.98
N ARG A 102 6.15 13.39 8.80
CA ARG A 102 6.34 13.38 10.26
C ARG A 102 5.92 12.07 10.91
N ALA A 103 4.78 11.51 10.49
CA ALA A 103 4.27 10.26 11.04
C ALA A 103 5.14 9.03 10.69
N VAL A 104 5.72 9.01 9.49
CA VAL A 104 6.39 7.83 8.92
C VAL A 104 7.89 8.07 8.77
N THR A 105 8.30 9.04 7.96
CA THR A 105 9.71 9.23 7.58
C THR A 105 10.57 9.59 8.79
N ASP A 106 10.13 10.54 9.60
CA ASP A 106 10.89 11.00 10.77
C ASP A 106 10.95 9.91 11.85
N ALA A 107 9.85 9.18 12.04
CA ALA A 107 9.80 8.05 12.97
C ALA A 107 10.72 6.89 12.55
N LEU A 108 10.72 6.52 11.26
CA LEU A 108 11.61 5.47 10.73
C LEU A 108 13.09 5.83 10.90
N ARG A 109 13.45 7.09 10.63
CA ARG A 109 14.83 7.59 10.73
C ARG A 109 15.30 7.71 12.17
N SER A 110 14.48 8.28 13.05
CA SER A 110 14.82 8.49 14.45
C SER A 110 14.71 7.21 15.29
N GLY A 111 13.91 6.23 14.84
CA GLY A 111 13.56 5.05 15.63
C GLY A 111 12.69 5.39 16.84
N ARG A 112 11.98 6.53 16.82
CA ARG A 112 11.07 6.96 17.88
C ARG A 112 9.73 7.38 17.30
N PRO A 113 8.60 7.04 17.94
CA PRO A 113 7.29 7.46 17.47
C PRO A 113 7.15 8.99 17.61
N THR A 114 6.64 9.65 16.57
CA THR A 114 6.27 11.07 16.64
C THR A 114 4.85 11.22 17.19
N PRO A 115 4.44 12.43 17.61
CA PRO A 115 3.03 12.69 17.94
C PRO A 115 2.09 12.27 16.80
N GLU A 116 2.49 12.51 15.54
CA GLU A 116 1.74 12.11 14.36
C GLU A 116 1.70 10.59 14.16
N THR A 117 2.78 9.86 14.47
CA THR A 117 2.76 8.39 14.48
C THR A 117 1.69 7.87 15.44
N ARG A 118 1.63 8.42 16.66
CA ARG A 118 0.65 8.00 17.67
C ARG A 118 -0.77 8.42 17.32
N ALA A 119 -0.95 9.62 16.76
CA ALA A 119 -2.26 10.07 16.28
C ALA A 119 -2.80 9.16 15.16
N ARG A 120 -1.93 8.64 14.29
CA ARG A 120 -2.31 7.68 13.24
C ARG A 120 -2.85 6.37 13.80
N LEU A 121 -2.32 5.88 14.94
CA LEU A 121 -2.86 4.69 15.61
C LEU A 121 -4.25 4.94 16.19
N ALA A 122 -4.49 6.11 16.79
CA ALA A 122 -5.77 6.44 17.42
C ALA A 122 -6.91 6.64 16.40
N ALA A 123 -6.58 6.80 15.11
CA ALA A 123 -7.54 6.94 14.02
C ALA A 123 -7.81 5.61 13.26
N ALA A 124 -7.12 4.53 13.63
CA ALA A 124 -7.28 3.18 13.07
C ALA A 124 -8.29 2.35 13.88
#